data_AF-A0A6N4QSB7-F1
#
_entry.id   AF-A0A6N4QSB7-F1
#
_cell.length_a   1.000
_cell.length_b   1.000
_cell.length_c   1.000
_cell.angle_alpha   90.00
_cell.angle_beta   90.00
_cell.angle_gamma   90.00
#
_symmetry.space_group_name_H-M   'P 1'
#
loop_
_entity.id
_entity.type
_entity.pdbx_description
1 polymer ?
#
loop_
_entity_poly.entity_id
_entity_poly.type
_entity_poly.pdbx_seq_one_letter_code
_entity_poly.pdbx_strand_id
1 'polypeptide(L)'
;MEFLLYLIFFGIVSVVLVLASYYFKLLFLSGRESFERLELIDWIRIVPDELIKLLESNGSLQYGAIAFSVSAFVSYLWTLLGGIIGAPHYADAFGNYFFLSFLLPVTLLTTYGVLVELVLKDLPSTSPNHFLVRFFEQEVTILSGSSISVIASNLAVYGLFHEIPFLFVLPNISIISVLLVLRWNGKVKIGGIQFAGQKNRFHEEDSE
;
A
#
# COMPACT_ATOMS: atom_id res chain seq x y z
N MET A 1 23.27 -0.52 -8.17
CA MET A 1 22.67 0.79 -8.49
C MET A 1 21.14 0.72 -8.42
N GLU A 2 20.52 -0.37 -8.88
CA GLU A 2 19.07 -0.61 -8.82
C GLU A 2 18.42 -0.39 -7.45
N PHE A 3 18.98 -0.97 -6.37
CA PHE A 3 18.42 -0.80 -5.02
C PHE A 3 18.42 0.66 -4.53
N LEU A 4 19.48 1.42 -4.83
CA LEU A 4 19.55 2.83 -4.44
C LEU A 4 18.50 3.65 -5.19
N LEU A 5 18.32 3.39 -6.49
CA LEU A 5 17.30 4.08 -7.27
C LEU A 5 15.89 3.69 -6.86
N TYR A 6 15.66 2.42 -6.53
CA TYR A 6 14.45 1.95 -5.87
C TYR A 6 14.15 2.76 -4.62
N LEU A 7 15.13 2.96 -3.71
CA LEU A 7 14.92 3.74 -2.49
C LEU A 7 14.57 5.21 -2.78
N ILE A 8 15.21 5.83 -3.78
CA ILE A 8 14.88 7.20 -4.22
C ILE A 8 13.43 7.26 -4.70
N PHE A 9 13.02 6.39 -5.62
CA PHE A 9 11.64 6.37 -6.11
C PHE A 9 10.66 5.97 -5.03
N PHE A 10 11.01 5.07 -4.12
CA PHE A 10 10.17 4.69 -2.99
C PHE A 10 9.85 5.89 -2.11
N GLY A 11 10.86 6.73 -1.80
CA GLY A 11 10.66 7.98 -1.08
C GLY A 11 9.76 8.95 -1.84
N ILE A 12 10.07 9.22 -3.13
CA ILE A 12 9.28 10.13 -3.97
C ILE A 12 7.83 9.68 -4.09
N VAL A 13 7.59 8.40 -4.37
CA VAL A 13 6.25 7.82 -4.53
C VAL A 13 5.48 7.89 -3.22
N SER A 14 6.12 7.60 -2.08
CA SER A 14 5.49 7.73 -0.77
C SER A 14 5.00 9.16 -0.53
N VAL A 15 5.84 10.16 -0.79
CA VAL A 15 5.49 11.58 -0.65
C VAL A 15 4.34 11.96 -1.60
N VAL A 16 4.47 11.61 -2.87
CA VAL A 16 3.47 11.96 -3.90
C VAL A 16 2.12 11.33 -3.60
N LEU A 17 2.06 10.05 -3.24
CA LEU A 17 0.80 9.37 -2.95
C LEU A 17 0.15 9.90 -1.68
N VAL A 18 0.94 10.17 -0.63
CA VAL A 18 0.42 10.75 0.60
C VAL A 18 -0.19 12.12 0.35
N LEU A 19 0.49 12.98 -0.40
CA LEU A 19 -0.06 14.27 -0.82
C LEU A 19 -1.31 14.10 -1.70
N ALA A 20 -1.28 13.20 -2.66
CA ALA A 20 -2.44 12.92 -3.52
C ALA A 20 -3.66 12.48 -2.68
N SER A 21 -3.45 11.62 -1.69
CA SER A 21 -4.50 11.19 -0.76
C SER A 21 -5.01 12.32 0.13
N TYR A 22 -4.11 13.13 0.68
CA TYR A 22 -4.45 14.29 1.48
C TYR A 22 -5.31 15.28 0.67
N TYR A 23 -4.89 15.64 -0.54
CA TYR A 23 -5.66 16.53 -1.40
C TYR A 23 -6.94 15.90 -1.91
N PHE A 24 -6.95 14.59 -2.16
CA PHE A 24 -8.19 13.90 -2.50
C PHE A 24 -9.22 14.03 -1.38
N LYS A 25 -8.80 13.82 -0.13
CA LYS A 25 -9.64 14.01 1.06
C LYS A 25 -10.09 15.46 1.19
N LEU A 26 -9.17 16.41 1.05
CA LEU A 26 -9.43 17.83 1.20
C LEU A 26 -10.44 18.33 0.15
N LEU A 27 -10.20 18.04 -1.13
CA LEU A 27 -10.97 18.59 -2.24
C LEU A 27 -12.28 17.86 -2.49
N PHE A 28 -12.31 16.54 -2.36
CA PHE A 28 -13.47 15.73 -2.77
C PHE A 28 -14.28 15.18 -1.59
N LEU A 29 -13.70 15.06 -0.40
CA LEU A 29 -14.37 14.46 0.75
C LEU A 29 -14.68 15.45 1.88
N SER A 30 -13.99 16.58 1.95
CA SER A 30 -14.16 17.52 3.07
C SER A 30 -15.47 18.31 3.01
N GLY A 31 -16.10 18.46 1.84
CA GLY A 31 -17.32 19.26 1.67
C GLY A 31 -17.17 20.75 2.00
N ARG A 32 -15.94 21.26 2.14
CA ARG A 32 -15.64 22.67 2.47
C ARG A 32 -15.51 23.49 1.18
N GLU A 33 -16.03 24.71 1.21
CA GLU A 33 -15.98 25.66 0.09
C GLU A 33 -14.69 26.51 0.08
N SER A 34 -14.00 26.62 1.21
CA SER A 34 -12.76 27.40 1.35
C SER A 34 -11.72 26.70 2.21
N PHE A 35 -10.46 26.76 1.78
CA PHE A 35 -9.30 26.16 2.45
C PHE A 35 -8.28 27.23 2.80
N GLU A 36 -7.60 27.05 3.93
CA GLU A 36 -6.54 27.97 4.32
C GLU A 36 -5.29 27.72 3.48
N ARG A 37 -4.50 28.77 3.22
CA ARG A 37 -3.25 28.66 2.45
C ARG A 37 -2.31 27.61 3.04
N LEU A 38 -2.23 27.51 4.36
CA LEU A 38 -1.36 26.57 5.06
C LEU A 38 -1.77 25.11 4.79
N GLU A 39 -3.07 24.81 4.73
CA GLU A 39 -3.59 23.47 4.37
C GLU A 39 -3.16 23.06 2.94
N LEU A 40 -2.87 24.04 2.07
CA LEU A 40 -2.50 23.79 0.68
C LEU A 40 -1.00 23.66 0.43
N ILE A 41 -0.14 24.27 1.27
CA ILE A 41 1.29 24.41 0.94
C ILE A 41 2.26 23.87 2.00
N ASP A 42 1.79 23.57 3.21
CA ASP A 42 2.67 23.16 4.32
C ASP A 42 3.07 21.67 4.22
N TRP A 43 3.68 21.29 3.09
CA TRP A 43 4.03 19.89 2.79
C TRP A 43 5.03 19.31 3.79
N ILE A 44 5.89 20.15 4.38
CA ILE A 44 6.89 19.76 5.37
C ILE A 44 6.22 19.15 6.60
N ARG A 45 5.03 19.64 6.97
CA ARG A 45 4.24 19.10 8.07
C ARG A 45 3.24 18.05 7.62
N ILE A 46 2.55 18.27 6.51
CA ILE A 46 1.48 17.39 6.02
C ILE A 46 2.02 15.97 5.73
N VAL A 47 3.16 15.88 5.05
CA VAL A 47 3.74 14.59 4.62
C VAL A 47 4.09 13.67 5.80
N PRO A 48 4.90 14.09 6.79
CA PRO A 48 5.23 13.23 7.93
C PRO A 48 4.00 12.89 8.76
N ASP A 49 3.08 13.84 8.97
CA ASP A 49 1.86 13.60 9.76
C ASP A 49 0.98 12.53 9.10
N GLU A 50 0.76 12.61 7.79
CA GLU A 50 -0.05 11.61 7.07
C GLU A 50 0.67 10.26 6.92
N LEU A 51 2.00 10.23 6.78
CA LEU A 51 2.77 8.98 6.82
C LEU A 51 2.64 8.29 8.18
N ILE A 52 2.74 9.03 9.29
CA ILE A 52 2.57 8.47 10.63
C ILE A 52 1.15 7.93 10.81
N LYS A 53 0.12 8.69 10.40
CA LYS A 53 -1.27 8.22 10.44
C LYS A 53 -1.49 6.96 9.62
N LEU A 54 -0.84 6.84 8.46
CA LEU A 54 -0.89 5.63 7.65
C LEU A 54 -0.29 4.44 8.39
N LEU A 55 0.88 4.62 9.01
CA LEU A 55 1.53 3.56 9.78
C LEU A 55 0.78 3.23 11.07
N GLU A 56 0.01 4.15 11.63
CA GLU A 56 -0.81 3.96 12.83
C GLU A 56 -2.26 3.55 12.50
N SER A 57 -2.58 3.18 11.26
CA SER A 57 -3.97 3.02 10.80
C SER A 57 -4.81 2.04 11.63
N ASN A 58 -4.16 1.07 12.29
CA ASN A 58 -4.82 0.09 13.17
C ASN A 58 -4.31 0.17 14.62
N GLY A 59 -4.00 1.38 15.10
CA GLY A 59 -3.77 1.69 16.52
C GLY A 59 -2.41 1.29 17.07
N SER A 60 -1.47 0.83 16.24
CA SER A 60 -0.08 0.60 16.68
C SER A 60 0.92 0.94 15.59
N LEU A 61 1.64 2.03 15.81
CA LEU A 61 2.72 2.50 14.95
C LEU A 61 3.84 1.45 14.78
N GLN A 62 4.16 0.69 15.84
CA GLN A 62 5.23 -0.31 15.79
C GLN A 62 4.88 -1.46 14.85
N TYR A 63 3.69 -2.05 15.02
CA TYR A 63 3.24 -3.14 14.15
C TYR A 63 3.04 -2.64 12.72
N GLY A 64 2.49 -1.45 12.54
CA GLY A 64 2.37 -0.86 11.22
C GLY A 64 3.71 -0.61 10.54
N ALA A 65 4.69 -0.01 11.21
CA ALA A 65 6.02 0.23 10.64
C ALA A 65 6.71 -1.08 10.22
N ILE A 66 6.59 -2.14 11.03
CA ILE A 66 7.11 -3.47 10.71
C ILE A 66 6.37 -4.04 9.49
N ALA A 67 5.03 -3.99 9.49
CA ALA A 67 4.21 -4.53 8.43
C ALA A 67 4.42 -3.81 7.09
N PHE A 68 4.58 -2.48 7.13
CA PHE A 68 4.96 -1.65 5.98
C PHE A 68 6.31 -2.07 5.42
N SER A 69 7.32 -2.14 6.28
CA SER A 69 8.70 -2.41 5.87
C SER A 69 8.86 -3.83 5.31
N VAL A 70 8.27 -4.82 5.98
CA VAL A 70 8.30 -6.22 5.54
C VAL A 70 7.56 -6.39 4.22
N SER A 71 6.35 -5.84 4.09
CA SER A 71 5.57 -5.94 2.85
C SER A 71 6.26 -5.25 1.67
N ALA A 72 6.85 -4.07 1.90
CA ALA A 72 7.64 -3.37 0.90
C ALA A 72 8.88 -4.17 0.49
N PHE A 73 9.60 -4.76 1.44
CA PHE A 73 10.78 -5.57 1.15
C PHE A 73 10.44 -6.85 0.37
N VAL A 74 9.39 -7.58 0.80
CA VAL A 74 8.92 -8.77 0.09
C VAL A 74 8.45 -8.44 -1.32
N SER A 75 7.74 -7.32 -1.49
CA SER A 75 7.28 -6.88 -2.82
C SER A 75 8.44 -6.45 -3.71
N TYR A 76 9.48 -5.83 -3.15
CA TYR A 76 10.71 -5.55 -3.89
C TYR A 76 11.36 -6.85 -4.39
N LEU A 77 11.53 -7.85 -3.52
CA LEU A 77 12.04 -9.17 -3.91
C LEU A 77 11.16 -9.84 -4.98
N TRP A 78 9.84 -9.71 -4.86
CA TRP A 78 8.89 -10.15 -5.89
C TRP A 78 9.18 -9.51 -7.25
N THR A 79 9.42 -8.21 -7.30
CA THR A 79 9.72 -7.53 -8.57
C THR A 79 11.04 -7.99 -9.20
N LEU A 80 12.02 -8.43 -8.39
CA LEU A 80 13.29 -8.96 -8.89
C LEU A 80 13.16 -10.37 -9.50
N LEU A 81 12.17 -11.16 -9.08
CA LEU A 81 11.94 -12.52 -9.62
C LEU A 81 11.67 -12.53 -11.12
N GLY A 82 11.14 -11.43 -11.68
CA GLY A 82 10.98 -11.28 -13.12
C GLY A 82 12.29 -11.44 -13.88
N GLY A 83 13.38 -10.91 -13.34
CA GLY A 83 14.71 -10.97 -13.93
C GLY A 83 15.42 -12.33 -13.80
N ILE A 84 14.96 -13.16 -12.87
CA ILE A 84 15.44 -14.54 -12.69
C ILE A 84 14.75 -15.47 -13.71
N ILE A 85 13.47 -15.23 -13.99
CA ILE A 85 12.64 -16.07 -14.86
C ILE A 85 12.76 -15.67 -16.35
N GLY A 86 13.08 -14.42 -16.65
CA GLY A 86 13.38 -13.95 -18.00
C GLY A 86 14.85 -13.55 -18.12
N ALA A 87 15.65 -14.35 -18.83
CA ALA A 87 17.00 -13.95 -19.23
C ALA A 87 16.96 -13.38 -20.67
N PRO A 88 17.58 -12.22 -20.96
CA PRO A 88 18.32 -11.34 -20.04
C PRO A 88 17.43 -10.63 -19.00
N HIS A 89 18.01 -10.35 -17.83
CA HIS A 89 17.40 -9.56 -16.77
C HIS A 89 16.81 -8.29 -17.38
N TYR A 90 15.52 -8.02 -17.12
CA TYR A 90 14.79 -6.87 -17.64
C TYR A 90 14.65 -6.76 -19.18
N ALA A 91 15.09 -7.74 -19.97
CA ALA A 91 14.72 -7.79 -21.38
C ALA A 91 13.20 -7.96 -21.55
N ASP A 92 12.73 -7.80 -22.79
CA ASP A 92 11.33 -7.89 -23.23
C ASP A 92 10.77 -9.32 -23.06
N ALA A 93 10.74 -9.78 -21.81
CA ALA A 93 10.44 -11.13 -21.38
C ALA A 93 9.22 -11.07 -20.48
N PHE A 94 8.25 -11.94 -20.77
CA PHE A 94 6.94 -11.97 -20.11
C PHE A 94 7.01 -11.99 -18.58
N GLY A 95 8.04 -12.63 -18.01
CA GLY A 95 8.28 -12.66 -16.57
C GLY A 95 8.40 -11.25 -15.97
N ASN A 96 9.19 -10.36 -16.58
CA ASN A 96 9.38 -9.00 -16.07
C ASN A 96 8.04 -8.24 -15.99
N TYR A 97 7.22 -8.34 -17.04
CA TYR A 97 5.88 -7.74 -17.06
C TYR A 97 4.98 -8.31 -15.98
N PHE A 98 4.97 -9.63 -15.78
CA PHE A 98 4.13 -10.25 -14.75
C PHE A 98 4.51 -9.80 -13.34
N PHE A 99 5.79 -9.88 -12.98
CA PHE A 99 6.26 -9.58 -11.62
C PHE A 99 6.25 -8.08 -11.30
N LEU A 100 6.33 -7.20 -12.30
CA LEU A 100 6.19 -5.75 -12.14
C LEU A 100 4.74 -5.27 -12.28
N SER A 101 3.81 -6.10 -12.75
CA SER A 101 2.42 -5.70 -12.93
C SER A 101 1.70 -5.37 -11.62
N PHE A 102 0.60 -4.63 -11.75
CA PHE A 102 -0.35 -4.34 -10.69
C PHE A 102 -1.01 -5.59 -10.11
N LEU A 103 -0.82 -6.76 -10.73
CA LEU A 103 -1.46 -8.00 -10.31
C LEU A 103 -1.15 -8.31 -8.85
N LEU A 104 0.09 -8.14 -8.37
CA LEU A 104 0.39 -8.40 -6.96
C LEU A 104 -0.36 -7.44 -6.02
N PRO A 105 -0.25 -6.11 -6.14
CA PRO A 105 -1.01 -5.19 -5.29
C PRO A 105 -2.52 -5.38 -5.38
N VAL A 106 -3.07 -5.63 -6.57
CA VAL A 106 -4.51 -5.83 -6.78
C VAL A 106 -4.99 -7.18 -6.24
N THR A 107 -4.20 -8.24 -6.39
CA THR A 107 -4.52 -9.55 -5.80
C THR A 107 -4.46 -9.47 -4.29
N LEU A 108 -3.47 -8.77 -3.72
CA LEU A 108 -3.42 -8.54 -2.29
C LEU A 108 -4.67 -7.77 -1.85
N LEU A 109 -4.99 -6.65 -2.51
CA LEU A 109 -6.17 -5.83 -2.19
C LEU A 109 -7.48 -6.62 -2.21
N THR A 110 -7.59 -7.62 -3.09
CA THR A 110 -8.82 -8.42 -3.27
C THR A 110 -8.90 -9.64 -2.37
N THR A 111 -7.76 -10.28 -2.09
CA THR A 111 -7.73 -11.59 -1.41
C THR A 111 -7.13 -11.53 0.00
N TYR A 112 -6.65 -10.37 0.46
CA TYR A 112 -5.97 -10.22 1.75
C TYR A 112 -6.75 -10.85 2.91
N GLY A 113 -8.05 -10.57 3.03
CA GLY A 113 -8.87 -11.13 4.11
C GLY A 113 -8.92 -12.67 4.11
N VAL A 114 -9.08 -13.27 2.94
CA VAL A 114 -9.07 -14.74 2.79
C VAL A 114 -7.70 -15.32 3.12
N LEU A 115 -6.62 -14.65 2.71
CA LEU A 115 -5.26 -15.07 3.02
C LEU A 115 -4.99 -15.03 4.53
N VAL A 116 -5.42 -13.96 5.21
CA VAL A 116 -5.27 -13.83 6.66
C VAL A 116 -6.07 -14.91 7.39
N GLU A 117 -7.32 -15.16 7.00
CA GLU A 117 -8.14 -16.23 7.56
C GLU A 117 -7.49 -17.61 7.39
N LEU A 118 -6.91 -17.89 6.22
CA LEU A 118 -6.23 -19.16 5.96
C LEU A 118 -4.96 -19.31 6.80
N VAL A 119 -4.15 -18.26 6.90
CA VAL A 119 -2.87 -18.27 7.65
C VAL A 119 -3.12 -18.36 9.16
N LEU A 120 -4.17 -17.73 9.66
CA LEU A 120 -4.51 -17.73 11.08
C LEU A 120 -5.43 -18.88 11.50
N LYS A 121 -5.91 -19.71 10.55
CA LYS A 121 -6.85 -20.81 10.80
C LYS A 121 -6.38 -21.78 11.89
N ASP A 122 -5.08 -22.06 11.90
CA ASP A 122 -4.47 -23.04 12.81
C ASP A 122 -3.96 -22.39 14.11
N LEU A 123 -4.10 -21.07 14.28
CA LEU A 123 -3.75 -20.42 15.54
C LEU A 123 -4.85 -20.66 16.59
N PRO A 124 -4.47 -20.92 17.86
CA PRO A 124 -5.44 -20.99 18.94
C PRO A 124 -6.18 -19.64 19.04
N SER A 125 -7.52 -19.69 18.95
CA SER A 125 -8.43 -18.54 19.06
C SER A 125 -8.28 -17.74 20.37
N THR A 126 -7.49 -18.23 21.32
CA THR A 126 -7.29 -17.68 22.68
C THR A 126 -6.17 -16.65 22.78
N SER A 127 -5.47 -16.28 21.70
CA SER A 127 -4.31 -15.37 21.76
C SER A 127 -4.44 -14.10 20.88
N PRO A 128 -5.38 -13.18 21.19
CA PRO A 128 -5.54 -11.92 20.45
C PRO A 128 -4.30 -10.99 20.53
N ASN A 129 -3.37 -11.27 21.46
CA ASN A 129 -2.09 -10.57 21.57
C ASN A 129 -0.94 -11.26 20.83
N HIS A 130 -1.19 -12.33 20.08
CA HIS A 130 -0.15 -12.99 19.30
C HIS A 130 0.39 -12.04 18.22
N PHE A 131 1.71 -12.02 18.06
CA PHE A 131 2.39 -11.12 17.12
C PHE A 131 1.83 -11.23 15.70
N LEU A 132 1.60 -12.45 15.20
CA LEU A 132 1.07 -12.68 13.85
C LEU A 132 -0.33 -12.08 13.67
N VAL A 133 -1.21 -12.18 14.68
CA VAL A 133 -2.54 -11.58 14.61
C VAL A 133 -2.41 -10.06 14.50
N ARG A 134 -1.64 -9.44 15.39
CA ARG A 134 -1.39 -7.99 15.39
C ARG A 134 -0.72 -7.48 14.12
N PHE A 135 0.15 -8.30 13.51
CA PHE A 135 0.81 -8.00 12.24
C PHE A 135 -0.19 -8.04 11.08
N PHE A 136 -0.96 -9.11 10.94
CA PHE A 136 -1.92 -9.27 9.84
C PHE A 136 -3.14 -8.36 9.97
N GLU A 137 -3.45 -7.85 11.17
CA GLU A 137 -4.42 -6.77 11.36
C GLU A 137 -3.98 -5.43 10.71
N GLN A 138 -2.69 -5.24 10.39
CA GLN A 138 -2.17 -4.02 9.72
C GLN A 138 -2.41 -4.04 8.20
N GLU A 139 -3.62 -4.39 7.76
CA GLU A 139 -3.98 -4.59 6.36
C GLU A 139 -3.60 -3.39 5.47
N VAL A 140 -4.04 -2.18 5.85
CA VAL A 140 -3.79 -0.96 5.07
C VAL A 140 -2.31 -0.73 4.91
N THR A 141 -1.55 -0.95 5.97
CA THR A 141 -0.10 -0.73 6.00
C THR A 141 0.65 -1.74 5.13
N ILE A 142 0.22 -3.00 5.13
CA ILE A 142 0.78 -4.07 4.28
C ILE A 142 0.48 -3.79 2.80
N LEU A 143 -0.76 -3.44 2.48
CA LEU A 143 -1.16 -3.05 1.12
C LEU A 143 -0.36 -1.85 0.63
N SER A 144 -0.10 -0.88 1.51
CA SER A 144 0.66 0.33 1.19
C SER A 144 2.12 0.04 0.89
N GLY A 145 2.80 -0.70 1.78
CA GLY A 145 4.20 -1.07 1.57
C GLY A 145 4.38 -1.85 0.27
N SER A 146 3.49 -2.80 0.01
CA SER A 146 3.48 -3.58 -1.22
C SER A 146 3.26 -2.73 -2.48
N SER A 147 2.22 -1.90 -2.48
CA SER A 147 1.86 -1.06 -3.63
C SER A 147 2.93 -0.04 -3.98
N ILE A 148 3.45 0.66 -2.96
CA ILE A 148 4.51 1.67 -3.13
C ILE A 148 5.78 1.00 -3.64
N SER A 149 6.13 -0.17 -3.12
CA SER A 149 7.28 -0.94 -3.57
C SER A 149 7.19 -1.31 -5.05
N VAL A 150 6.05 -1.85 -5.49
CA VAL A 150 5.86 -2.22 -6.91
C VAL A 150 5.93 -0.99 -7.81
N ILE A 151 5.33 0.14 -7.42
CA ILE A 151 5.45 1.40 -8.19
C ILE A 151 6.91 1.86 -8.26
N ALA A 152 7.61 1.87 -7.14
CA ALA A 152 9.01 2.30 -7.07
C ALA A 152 9.92 1.41 -7.94
N SER A 153 9.71 0.09 -7.92
CA SER A 153 10.42 -0.85 -8.79
C SER A 153 10.14 -0.59 -10.28
N ASN A 154 8.88 -0.33 -10.66
CA ASN A 154 8.55 0.00 -12.05
C ASN A 154 9.29 1.27 -12.52
N LEU A 155 9.33 2.30 -11.68
CA LEU A 155 10.04 3.55 -11.99
C LEU A 155 11.55 3.37 -12.03
N ALA A 156 12.11 2.55 -11.14
CA ALA A 156 13.54 2.26 -11.10
C ALA A 156 14.00 1.51 -12.36
N VAL A 157 13.25 0.49 -12.79
CA VAL A 157 13.55 -0.28 -14.00
C VAL A 157 13.39 0.58 -15.25
N TYR A 158 12.30 1.34 -15.34
CA TYR A 158 12.09 2.28 -16.45
C TYR A 158 13.21 3.33 -16.52
N GLY A 159 13.55 3.94 -15.38
CA GLY A 159 14.53 5.04 -15.32
C GLY A 159 15.98 4.63 -15.59
N LEU A 160 16.39 3.40 -15.23
CA LEU A 160 17.76 2.93 -15.47
C LEU A 160 17.98 2.43 -16.89
N PHE A 161 17.03 1.66 -17.41
CA PHE A 161 17.31 0.85 -18.57
C PHE A 161 16.37 1.10 -19.74
N HIS A 162 15.26 1.83 -19.54
CA HIS A 162 14.17 1.97 -20.53
C HIS A 162 13.73 0.63 -21.14
N GLU A 163 13.96 -0.43 -20.39
CA GLU A 163 13.83 -1.82 -20.81
C GLU A 163 12.38 -2.28 -20.87
N ILE A 164 11.50 -1.56 -20.18
CA ILE A 164 10.06 -1.76 -20.19
C ILE A 164 9.40 -0.54 -20.83
N PRO A 165 8.46 -0.73 -21.77
CA PRO A 165 7.80 0.37 -22.45
C PRO A 165 7.02 1.24 -21.47
N PHE A 166 7.11 2.55 -21.67
CA PHE A 166 6.35 3.54 -20.89
C PHE A 166 4.84 3.25 -20.86
N LEU A 167 4.29 2.74 -21.96
CA LEU A 167 2.88 2.36 -22.08
C LEU A 167 2.47 1.20 -21.17
N PHE A 168 3.42 0.41 -20.66
CA PHE A 168 3.13 -0.57 -19.61
C PHE A 168 3.22 0.11 -18.22
N VAL A 169 4.29 0.86 -17.98
CA VAL A 169 4.60 1.46 -16.68
C VAL A 169 3.53 2.47 -16.25
N LEU A 170 3.08 3.36 -17.17
CA LEU A 170 2.15 4.44 -16.84
C LEU A 170 0.77 3.92 -16.41
N PRO A 171 0.06 3.07 -17.18
CA PRO A 171 -1.21 2.51 -16.74
C PRO A 171 -1.07 1.69 -15.46
N ASN A 172 0.02 0.92 -15.34
CA ASN A 172 0.29 0.07 -14.20
C ASN A 172 0.39 0.88 -12.89
N ILE A 173 1.25 1.90 -12.87
CA ILE A 173 1.40 2.80 -11.72
C ILE A 173 0.10 3.57 -11.46
N SER A 174 -0.61 4.00 -12.50
CA SER A 174 -1.87 4.75 -12.36
C SER A 174 -2.94 3.91 -11.67
N ILE A 175 -3.12 2.65 -12.07
CA ILE A 175 -4.09 1.72 -11.46
C ILE A 175 -3.76 1.52 -9.98
N ILE A 176 -2.50 1.20 -9.66
CA ILE A 176 -2.08 0.97 -8.26
C ILE A 176 -2.29 2.24 -7.43
N SER A 177 -1.88 3.40 -7.95
CA SER A 177 -1.98 4.68 -7.26
C SER A 177 -3.43 5.06 -6.95
N VAL A 178 -4.33 4.95 -7.93
CA VAL A 178 -5.75 5.26 -7.75
C VAL A 178 -6.39 4.32 -6.72
N LEU A 179 -6.16 3.02 -6.85
CA LEU A 179 -6.71 2.04 -5.91
C LEU A 179 -6.20 2.28 -4.48
N LEU A 180 -4.92 2.60 -4.33
CA LEU A 180 -4.33 2.87 -3.03
C LEU A 180 -4.88 4.15 -2.38
N VAL A 181 -4.98 5.25 -3.14
CA VAL A 181 -5.56 6.51 -2.65
C VAL A 181 -7.02 6.31 -2.24
N LEU A 182 -7.81 5.60 -3.05
CA LEU A 182 -9.19 5.29 -2.70
C LEU A 182 -9.30 4.39 -1.46
N ARG A 183 -8.36 3.45 -1.27
CA ARG A 183 -8.30 2.59 -0.09
C ARG A 183 -7.95 3.40 1.17
N TRP A 184 -6.94 4.26 1.12
CA TRP A 184 -6.57 5.13 2.25
C TRP A 184 -7.70 6.04 2.69
N ASN A 185 -8.57 6.44 1.76
CA ASN A 185 -9.74 7.26 2.03
C ASN A 185 -11.02 6.46 2.33
N GLY A 186 -10.93 5.14 2.53
CA GLY A 186 -12.07 4.29 2.91
C GLY A 186 -13.15 4.12 1.84
N LYS A 187 -12.90 4.55 0.60
CA LYS A 187 -13.85 4.43 -0.52
C LYS A 187 -13.85 3.05 -1.16
N VAL A 188 -12.77 2.28 -0.95
CA VAL A 188 -12.61 0.92 -1.48
C VAL A 188 -12.54 -0.06 -0.31
N LYS A 189 -13.69 -0.63 0.06
CA LYS A 189 -13.81 -1.77 0.99
C LYS A 189 -13.74 -3.07 0.20
N ILE A 190 -12.57 -3.36 -0.36
CA ILE A 190 -12.30 -4.65 -1.01
C ILE A 190 -11.52 -5.50 0.00
N GLY A 191 -11.90 -6.77 0.16
CA GLY A 191 -11.29 -7.69 1.13
C GLY A 191 -11.76 -7.47 2.57
N GLY A 192 -13.07 -7.55 2.81
CA GLY A 192 -13.64 -7.34 4.14
C GLY A 192 -13.18 -8.39 5.15
N ILE A 193 -12.23 -8.04 6.00
CA ILE A 193 -12.08 -8.70 7.30
C ILE A 193 -13.07 -8.02 8.24
N GLN A 194 -14.26 -8.61 8.39
CA GLN A 194 -15.07 -8.35 9.57
C GLN A 194 -14.42 -9.13 10.73
N PHE A 195 -13.47 -8.52 11.43
CA PHE A 195 -13.14 -9.02 12.76
C PHE A 195 -14.42 -8.94 13.58
N ALA A 196 -14.90 -10.11 14.03
CA ALA A 196 -16.14 -10.28 14.78
C ALA A 196 -16.21 -9.46 16.10
N GLY A 197 -15.18 -8.68 16.44
CA GLY A 197 -15.16 -7.74 17.55
C GLY A 197 -15.77 -6.35 17.27
N GLN A 198 -16.07 -5.99 16.02
CA GLN A 198 -16.66 -4.65 15.72
C GLN A 198 -18.19 -4.62 15.78
N LYS A 199 -18.85 -5.79 15.86
CA LYS A 199 -20.31 -5.89 15.91
C LYS A 199 -20.92 -5.34 17.21
N ASN A 200 -20.13 -5.20 18.28
CA ASN A 200 -20.63 -4.71 19.57
C ASN A 200 -20.54 -3.18 19.74
N ARG A 201 -19.74 -2.45 18.95
CA ARG A 201 -19.67 -0.97 19.11
C ARG A 201 -20.74 -0.20 18.35
N PHE A 202 -21.25 -0.76 17.25
CA PHE A 202 -22.31 -0.09 16.47
C PHE A 202 -23.73 -0.35 16.98
N HIS A 203 -23.92 -1.30 17.91
CA HIS A 203 -25.24 -1.55 18.50
C HIS A 203 -25.47 -0.85 19.84
N GLU A 204 -24.44 -0.32 20.50
CA GLU A 204 -24.59 0.42 21.76
C GLU A 204 -24.83 1.93 21.57
N GLU A 205 -24.45 2.52 20.43
CA GLU A 205 -24.65 3.97 20.20
C GLU A 205 -26.03 4.36 19.63
N ASP A 206 -26.84 3.39 19.19
CA ASP A 206 -28.21 3.63 18.71
C ASP A 206 -29.29 3.31 19.76
N SER A 207 -28.89 3.13 21.03
CA SER A 207 -29.78 2.75 22.14
C SER A 207 -29.66 3.69 23.35
N GLU A 208 -29.64 5.02 23.13
CA GLU A 208 -29.97 6.02 24.16
C GLU A 208 -30.86 7.13 23.61
#